data_AF-A0A535E8E3-F1
#
_entry.id   AF-A0A535E8E3-F1
#
_cell.length_a   1.000
_cell.length_b   1.000
_cell.length_c   1.000
_cell.angle_alpha   90.00
_cell.angle_beta   90.00
_cell.angle_gamma   90.00
#
_symmetry.space_group_name_H-M   'P 1'
#
loop_
_entity.id
_entity.type
_entity.pdbx_description
1 polymer ?
#
loop_
_entity_poly.entity_id
_entity_poly.type
_entity_poly.pdbx_seq_one_letter_code
_entity_poly.pdbx_strand_id
1 'polypeptide(L)'
;MPITTATTADSPNQQIRFEQNGHEIELGKTIQTVPLILWTPDRVSVLVTTQGGSQTKSVPVSVRVQGAQPCGYQISGVDVQPGQVTINGPAAAVSKITNVTLDPIPLSGLTFGQRFTRSVVTGVGVSADPQQVTVSVSGYQAFNCAAPTPAAGVAAPAATATPTPTPTPTRTPTPSPT
;
A
#
# COMPACT_ATOMS: atom_id res chain seq x y z
N MET A 1 55.44 -7.66 49.86
CA MET A 1 54.83 -9.00 50.02
C MET A 1 53.59 -9.07 49.14
N PRO A 2 53.30 -10.20 48.46
CA PRO A 2 52.18 -10.29 47.52
C PRO A 2 50.81 -10.31 48.22
N ILE A 3 49.75 -9.93 47.49
CA ILE A 3 48.35 -10.09 47.91
C ILE A 3 47.98 -11.58 47.93
N THR A 4 47.15 -11.99 48.90
CA THR A 4 46.78 -13.41 49.07
C THR A 4 45.51 -13.76 48.29
N THR A 5 44.54 -12.83 48.22
CA THR A 5 43.23 -13.07 47.60
C THR A 5 42.51 -11.75 47.26
N ALA A 6 41.66 -11.77 46.22
CA ALA A 6 40.73 -10.69 45.87
C ALA A 6 39.36 -11.27 45.50
N THR A 7 38.27 -10.58 45.86
CA THR A 7 36.89 -10.97 45.51
C THR A 7 36.58 -10.65 44.04
N THR A 8 35.82 -11.52 43.36
CA THR A 8 35.28 -11.24 42.02
C THR A 8 34.05 -10.33 42.11
N ALA A 9 33.97 -9.26 41.30
CA ALA A 9 32.78 -8.40 41.21
C ALA A 9 31.94 -8.73 39.97
N ASP A 10 30.64 -8.95 40.19
CA ASP A 10 29.63 -9.21 39.14
C ASP A 10 28.75 -7.97 38.85
N SER A 11 29.01 -6.85 39.52
CA SER A 11 28.23 -5.62 39.37
C SER A 11 29.15 -4.39 39.31
N PRO A 12 28.86 -3.40 38.43
CA PRO A 12 29.72 -2.23 38.23
C PRO A 12 29.90 -1.35 39.48
N ASN A 13 29.03 -1.49 40.48
CA ASN A 13 29.11 -0.74 41.75
C ASN A 13 29.59 -1.60 42.93
N GLN A 14 30.02 -2.83 42.70
CA GLN A 14 30.50 -3.71 43.75
C GLN A 14 31.98 -3.43 44.03
N GLN A 15 32.31 -3.04 45.26
CA GLN A 15 33.68 -2.79 45.66
C GLN A 15 34.45 -4.11 45.80
N ILE A 16 35.63 -4.19 45.18
CA ILE A 16 36.55 -5.32 45.35
C ILE A 16 37.21 -5.23 46.72
N ARG A 17 37.08 -6.29 47.52
CA ARG A 17 37.77 -6.44 48.80
C ARG A 17 39.06 -7.24 48.59
N PHE A 18 40.13 -6.79 49.23
CA PHE A 18 41.45 -7.42 49.17
C PHE A 18 41.86 -7.85 50.56
N GLU A 19 42.47 -9.03 50.68
CA GLU A 19 42.96 -9.54 51.96
C GLU A 19 44.45 -9.89 51.86
N GLN A 20 45.18 -9.64 52.96
CA GLN A 20 46.56 -10.08 53.15
C GLN A 20 46.70 -10.66 54.55
N ASN A 21 47.19 -11.90 54.64
CA ASN A 21 47.36 -12.64 55.89
C ASN A 21 46.08 -12.68 56.76
N GLY A 22 44.90 -12.76 56.13
CA GLY A 22 43.60 -12.86 56.83
C GLY A 22 43.04 -11.54 57.36
N HIS A 23 43.65 -10.40 57.01
CA HIS A 23 43.14 -9.07 57.32
C HIS A 23 42.73 -8.32 56.05
N GLU A 24 41.56 -7.68 56.09
CA GLU A 24 41.04 -6.84 55.01
C GLU A 24 41.92 -5.60 54.83
N ILE A 25 42.28 -5.32 53.58
CA ILE A 25 43.06 -4.14 53.18
C ILE A 25 42.09 -3.09 52.66
N GLU A 26 41.85 -2.03 53.46
CA GLU A 26 41.20 -0.82 52.97
C GLU A 26 42.17 -0.02 52.07
N LEU A 27 42.18 -0.34 50.77
CA LEU A 27 43.02 0.34 49.77
C LEU A 27 42.85 1.88 49.76
N GLY A 28 41.67 2.38 50.14
CA GLY A 28 41.35 3.82 50.15
C GLY A 28 41.97 4.62 51.29
N LYS A 29 42.46 3.98 52.38
CA LYS A 29 43.12 4.66 53.49
C LYS A 29 44.61 4.38 53.60
N THR A 30 45.06 3.20 53.13
CA THR A 30 46.40 2.70 53.47
C THR A 30 47.36 2.65 52.28
N ILE A 31 46.88 2.71 51.02
CA ILE A 31 47.76 2.58 49.86
C ILE A 31 47.67 3.83 48.97
N GLN A 32 48.75 4.62 48.97
CA GLN A 32 49.05 5.52 47.86
C GLN A 32 49.74 4.69 46.78
N THR A 33 49.02 4.33 45.72
CA THR A 33 49.62 3.67 44.56
C THR A 33 50.47 4.69 43.82
N VAL A 34 51.78 4.41 43.71
CA VAL A 34 52.71 5.19 42.89
C VAL A 34 53.21 4.26 41.77
N PRO A 35 52.87 4.52 40.50
CA PRO A 35 52.01 5.60 40.00
C PRO A 35 50.51 5.29 40.11
N LEU A 36 49.72 6.35 40.15
CA LEU A 36 48.25 6.32 40.11
C LEU A 36 47.80 5.69 38.78
N ILE A 37 47.02 4.62 38.83
CA ILE A 37 46.46 4.00 37.62
C ILE A 37 45.30 4.88 37.14
N LEU A 38 45.57 5.81 36.21
CA LEU A 38 44.53 6.55 35.52
C LEU A 38 44.02 5.72 34.34
N TRP A 39 42.79 5.22 34.44
CA TRP A 39 42.07 4.63 33.31
C TRP A 39 40.91 5.56 32.90
N THR A 40 41.15 6.35 31.86
CA THR A 40 40.18 7.31 31.29
C THR A 40 40.08 7.10 29.79
N PRO A 41 39.35 6.08 29.31
CA PRO A 41 39.15 5.90 27.88
C PRO A 41 38.29 7.06 27.34
N ASP A 42 38.84 7.88 26.45
CA ASP A 42 38.11 8.99 25.79
C ASP A 42 36.99 8.49 24.85
N ARG A 43 37.02 7.20 24.49
CA ARG A 43 36.08 6.53 23.59
C ARG A 43 35.92 5.07 24.01
N VAL A 44 34.67 4.66 24.22
CA VAL A 44 34.30 3.25 24.34
C VAL A 44 33.52 2.87 23.08
N SER A 45 34.05 1.92 22.31
CA SER A 45 33.37 1.41 21.11
C SER A 45 32.45 0.26 21.51
N VAL A 46 31.14 0.52 21.52
CA VAL A 46 30.11 -0.50 21.73
C VAL A 46 29.66 -1.00 20.37
N LEU A 47 29.96 -2.26 20.06
CA LEU A 47 29.41 -2.92 18.87
C LEU A 47 27.99 -3.38 19.18
N VAL A 48 26.99 -2.61 18.76
CA VAL A 48 25.58 -3.02 18.83
C VAL A 48 25.25 -3.83 17.58
N THR A 49 25.16 -5.14 17.72
CA THR A 49 24.67 -6.01 16.64
C THR A 49 23.15 -5.94 16.62
N THR A 50 22.57 -5.31 15.60
CA THR A 50 21.14 -5.49 15.31
C THR A 50 20.97 -6.94 14.87
N GLN A 51 20.50 -7.81 15.76
CA GLN A 51 20.10 -9.16 15.41
C GLN A 51 18.99 -9.04 14.36
N GLY A 52 19.34 -9.23 13.08
CA GLY A 52 18.42 -9.18 11.96
C GLY A 52 17.42 -10.32 12.09
N GLY A 53 16.34 -10.08 12.84
CA GLY A 53 15.26 -11.04 13.00
C GLY A 53 14.41 -11.13 11.73
N SER A 54 13.79 -12.29 11.54
CA SER A 54 12.65 -12.39 10.63
C SER A 54 11.41 -11.83 11.31
N GLN A 55 10.61 -11.10 10.54
CA GLN A 55 9.34 -10.55 10.98
C GLN A 55 8.23 -11.07 10.07
N THR A 56 7.07 -11.31 10.66
CA THR A 56 5.84 -11.63 9.95
C THR A 56 4.88 -10.44 10.04
N LYS A 57 4.25 -10.06 8.93
CA LYS A 57 3.31 -8.93 8.87
C LYS A 57 2.16 -9.26 7.92
N SER A 58 0.92 -8.98 8.31
CA SER A 58 -0.21 -9.02 7.37
C SER A 58 -0.30 -7.68 6.65
N VAL A 59 -0.40 -7.72 5.32
CA VAL A 59 -0.50 -6.52 4.47
C VAL A 59 -1.67 -6.64 3.50
N PRO A 60 -2.39 -5.53 3.24
CA PRO A 60 -3.48 -5.52 2.28
C PRO A 60 -2.96 -5.66 0.84
N VAL A 61 -3.76 -6.33 0.02
CA VAL A 61 -3.50 -6.52 -1.41
C VAL A 61 -4.24 -5.46 -2.21
N SER A 62 -3.53 -4.77 -3.09
CA SER A 62 -4.07 -3.76 -4.00
C SER A 62 -3.95 -4.26 -5.44
N VAL A 63 -5.01 -4.11 -6.21
CA VAL A 63 -5.04 -4.48 -7.64
C VAL A 63 -5.29 -3.24 -8.48
N ARG A 64 -4.62 -3.17 -9.63
CA ARG A 64 -4.87 -2.15 -10.65
C ARG A 64 -5.56 -2.78 -11.83
N VAL A 65 -6.55 -2.09 -12.39
CA VAL A 65 -7.19 -2.48 -13.65
C VAL A 65 -6.62 -1.64 -14.78
N GLN A 66 -6.45 -2.24 -15.96
CA GLN A 66 -5.86 -1.58 -17.12
C GLN A 66 -6.63 -1.88 -18.39
N GLY A 67 -6.71 -0.91 -19.29
CA GLY A 67 -7.42 -1.04 -20.57
C GLY A 67 -8.84 -0.49 -20.53
N ALA A 68 -9.51 -0.56 -21.68
CA ALA A 68 -10.88 -0.10 -21.85
C ALA A 68 -11.82 -1.30 -21.91
N GLN A 69 -13.01 -1.13 -21.33
CA GLN A 69 -14.05 -2.13 -21.39
C GLN A 69 -14.63 -2.21 -22.82
N PRO A 70 -15.10 -3.38 -23.28
CA PRO A 70 -15.87 -3.46 -24.51
C PRO A 70 -17.11 -2.56 -24.43
N CYS A 71 -17.53 -2.03 -25.58
CA CYS A 71 -18.68 -1.15 -25.67
C CYS A 71 -19.92 -1.80 -25.03
N GLY A 72 -20.64 -1.03 -24.21
CA GLY A 72 -21.88 -1.49 -23.60
C GLY A 72 -21.70 -2.32 -22.33
N TYR A 73 -20.47 -2.56 -21.89
CA TYR A 73 -20.17 -3.26 -20.63
C TYR A 73 -19.69 -2.32 -19.54
N GLN A 74 -20.14 -2.56 -18.32
CA GLN A 74 -19.79 -1.79 -17.11
C GLN A 74 -19.33 -2.73 -16.00
N ILE A 75 -18.26 -2.36 -15.27
CA ILE A 75 -17.82 -3.09 -14.07
C ILE A 75 -18.79 -2.80 -12.92
N SER A 76 -19.28 -3.86 -12.30
CA SER A 76 -20.10 -3.80 -11.09
C SER A 76 -19.27 -3.92 -9.81
N GLY A 77 -18.13 -4.62 -9.87
CA GLY A 77 -17.28 -4.82 -8.70
C GLY A 77 -15.98 -5.53 -9.03
N VAL A 78 -14.98 -5.32 -8.17
CA VAL A 78 -13.72 -6.04 -8.18
C VAL A 78 -13.50 -6.58 -6.77
N ASP A 79 -13.50 -7.90 -6.66
CA ASP A 79 -13.30 -8.61 -5.41
C ASP A 79 -11.94 -9.30 -5.42
N VAL A 80 -11.20 -9.23 -4.32
CA VAL A 80 -9.83 -9.75 -4.19
C VAL A 80 -9.80 -10.72 -3.02
N GLN A 81 -9.59 -12.00 -3.30
CA GLN A 81 -9.64 -13.07 -2.31
C GLN A 81 -8.32 -13.87 -2.32
N PRO A 82 -7.56 -13.89 -1.21
CA PRO A 82 -7.76 -13.09 0.01
C PRO A 82 -7.36 -11.62 -0.18
N GLY A 83 -8.06 -10.70 0.50
CA GLY A 83 -7.76 -9.27 0.47
C GLY A 83 -6.52 -8.85 1.29
N GLN A 84 -5.98 -9.77 2.08
CA GLN A 84 -4.74 -9.60 2.83
C GLN A 84 -3.87 -10.85 2.69
N VAL A 85 -2.55 -10.63 2.71
CA VAL A 85 -1.56 -11.70 2.64
C VAL A 85 -0.55 -11.53 3.75
N THR A 86 -0.07 -12.66 4.27
CA THR A 86 0.96 -12.66 5.32
C THR A 86 2.33 -12.67 4.66
N ILE A 87 3.15 -11.66 4.92
CA ILE A 87 4.53 -11.59 4.44
C ILE A 87 5.51 -11.95 5.55
N ASN A 88 6.55 -12.71 5.22
CA ASN A 88 7.61 -13.14 6.12
C ASN A 88 8.97 -12.88 5.46
N GLY A 89 9.91 -12.28 6.21
CA GLY A 89 11.27 -12.06 5.76
C GLY A 89 12.06 -11.19 6.76
N PRO A 90 13.22 -10.65 6.37
CA PRO A 90 14.01 -9.75 7.21
C PRO A 90 13.18 -8.57 7.71
N ALA A 91 13.24 -8.25 9.01
CA ALA A 91 12.45 -7.17 9.62
C ALA A 91 12.61 -5.83 8.88
N ALA A 92 13.82 -5.53 8.41
CA ALA A 92 14.10 -4.32 7.64
C ALA A 92 13.39 -4.26 6.27
N ALA A 93 13.16 -5.42 5.64
CA ALA A 93 12.43 -5.51 4.36
C ALA A 93 10.92 -5.50 4.59
N VAL A 94 10.43 -6.32 5.52
CA VAL A 94 9.01 -6.42 5.87
C VAL A 94 8.44 -5.10 6.42
N SER A 95 9.22 -4.38 7.22
CA SER A 95 8.82 -3.06 7.75
C SER A 95 8.59 -2.01 6.66
N LYS A 96 9.29 -2.11 5.52
CA LYS A 96 9.14 -1.18 4.39
C LYS A 96 7.92 -1.48 3.52
N ILE A 97 7.35 -2.69 3.63
CA ILE A 97 6.20 -3.12 2.81
C ILE A 97 4.92 -2.69 3.52
N THR A 98 4.19 -1.75 2.91
CA THR A 98 2.90 -1.24 3.44
C THR A 98 1.71 -1.88 2.72
N ASN A 99 1.83 -2.10 1.42
CA ASN A 99 0.85 -2.80 0.60
C ASN A 99 1.56 -3.71 -0.41
N VAL A 100 0.84 -4.69 -0.91
CA VAL A 100 1.27 -5.54 -2.02
C VAL A 100 0.46 -5.15 -3.24
N THR A 101 1.12 -4.72 -4.31
CA THR A 101 0.46 -4.42 -5.58
C THR A 101 0.59 -5.61 -6.52
N LEU A 102 -0.54 -6.13 -7.01
CA LEU A 102 -0.58 -7.21 -8.00
C LEU A 102 -0.39 -6.67 -9.41
N ASP A 103 -0.04 -7.56 -10.34
CA ASP A 103 -0.01 -7.24 -11.76
C ASP A 103 -1.37 -6.72 -12.26
N PRO A 104 -1.38 -5.77 -13.22
CA PRO A 104 -2.61 -5.21 -13.73
C PRO A 104 -3.56 -6.26 -14.31
N ILE A 105 -4.85 -6.07 -14.10
CA ILE A 105 -5.91 -6.88 -14.72
C ILE A 105 -6.36 -6.19 -16.01
N PRO A 106 -6.13 -6.81 -17.19
CA PRO A 106 -6.61 -6.26 -18.45
C PRO A 106 -8.14 -6.35 -18.53
N LEU A 107 -8.78 -5.23 -18.85
CA LEU A 107 -10.24 -5.13 -19.02
C LEU A 107 -10.69 -5.40 -20.47
N SER A 108 -9.74 -5.47 -21.39
CA SER A 108 -10.00 -5.69 -22.81
C SER A 108 -10.66 -7.06 -23.02
N GLY A 109 -11.87 -7.08 -23.58
CA GLY A 109 -12.59 -8.32 -23.90
C GLY A 109 -13.39 -8.93 -22.74
N LEU A 110 -13.48 -8.28 -21.58
CA LEU A 110 -14.32 -8.77 -20.48
C LEU A 110 -15.79 -8.49 -20.76
N THR A 111 -16.55 -9.55 -21.02
CA THR A 111 -18.00 -9.49 -21.26
C THR A 111 -18.81 -9.84 -20.02
N PHE A 112 -18.37 -10.82 -19.22
CA PHE A 112 -19.05 -11.24 -17.99
C PHE A 112 -18.02 -11.62 -16.92
N GLY A 113 -18.48 -11.90 -15.70
CA GLY A 113 -17.61 -12.09 -14.53
C GLY A 113 -16.45 -13.05 -14.79
N GLN A 114 -15.22 -12.55 -14.64
CA GLN A 114 -13.98 -13.30 -14.90
C GLN A 114 -13.12 -13.35 -13.65
N ARG A 115 -12.43 -14.48 -13.46
CA ARG A 115 -11.50 -14.68 -12.35
C ARG A 115 -10.08 -14.72 -12.86
N PHE A 116 -9.22 -13.96 -12.21
CA PHE A 116 -7.80 -13.87 -12.52
C PHE A 116 -6.99 -14.30 -11.32
N THR A 117 -6.21 -15.35 -11.48
CA THR A 117 -5.18 -15.69 -10.50
C THR A 117 -3.95 -14.83 -10.77
N ARG A 118 -3.41 -14.21 -9.72
CA ARG A 118 -2.17 -13.45 -9.77
C ARG A 118 -1.23 -13.90 -8.68
N SER A 119 0.05 -13.96 -9.05
CA SER A 119 1.12 -14.25 -8.11
C SER A 119 1.44 -13.00 -7.32
N VAL A 120 1.65 -13.17 -6.02
CA VAL A 120 2.07 -12.11 -5.12
C VAL A 120 3.59 -12.01 -5.19
N VAL A 121 4.07 -11.00 -5.92
CA VAL A 121 5.51 -10.71 -5.97
C VAL A 121 5.85 -9.77 -4.81
N THR A 122 6.62 -10.29 -3.86
CA THR A 122 7.23 -9.47 -2.80
C THR A 122 8.71 -9.28 -3.11
N GLY A 123 9.31 -8.21 -2.60
CA GLY A 123 10.71 -7.90 -2.85
C GLY A 123 11.66 -9.01 -2.39
N VAL A 124 12.94 -8.87 -2.73
CA VAL A 124 13.98 -9.86 -2.40
C VAL A 124 13.99 -10.23 -0.91
N GLY A 125 14.02 -11.54 -0.62
CA GLY A 125 14.09 -12.07 0.74
C GLY A 125 12.77 -12.04 1.53
N VAL A 126 11.66 -11.65 0.91
CA VAL A 126 10.32 -11.72 1.50
C VAL A 126 9.51 -12.79 0.77
N SER A 127 8.77 -13.59 1.53
CA SER A 127 7.80 -14.55 1.03
C SER A 127 6.41 -14.13 1.46
N ALA A 128 5.41 -14.33 0.61
CA ALA A 128 4.01 -14.14 0.94
C ALA A 128 3.30 -15.49 1.09
N ASP A 129 2.35 -15.57 1.99
CA ASP A 129 1.44 -16.70 2.15
C ASP A 129 -0.01 -16.19 2.27
N PRO A 130 -0.92 -16.57 1.35
CA PRO A 130 -0.66 -17.36 0.13
C PRO A 130 0.12 -16.57 -0.93
N GLN A 131 0.91 -17.29 -1.74
CA GLN A 131 1.64 -16.71 -2.89
C GLN A 131 0.74 -16.38 -4.09
N GLN A 132 -0.54 -16.77 -4.04
CA GLN A 132 -1.50 -16.54 -5.11
C GLN A 132 -2.77 -15.91 -4.55
N VAL A 133 -3.28 -14.92 -5.28
CA VAL A 133 -4.52 -14.22 -4.96
C VAL A 133 -5.45 -14.31 -6.16
N THR A 134 -6.72 -14.56 -5.90
CA THR A 134 -7.75 -14.61 -6.94
C THR A 134 -8.50 -13.28 -6.97
N VAL A 135 -8.47 -12.61 -8.11
CA VAL A 135 -9.21 -11.38 -8.37
C VAL A 135 -10.43 -11.74 -9.21
N SER A 136 -11.63 -11.53 -8.67
CA SER A 136 -12.90 -11.71 -9.36
C SER A 136 -13.41 -10.35 -9.82
N VAL A 137 -13.46 -10.13 -11.12
CA VAL A 137 -14.04 -8.91 -11.70
C VAL A 137 -15.46 -9.24 -12.15
N SER A 138 -16.45 -8.55 -11.62
CA SER A 138 -17.86 -8.69 -12.01
C SER A 138 -18.33 -7.46 -12.78
N GLY A 139 -19.19 -7.68 -13.77
CA GLY A 139 -19.72 -6.64 -14.63
C GLY A 139 -21.04 -7.07 -15.28
N TYR A 140 -21.74 -6.10 -15.86
CA TYR A 140 -22.97 -6.32 -16.60
C TYR A 140 -22.95 -5.53 -17.90
N GLN A 141 -23.77 -5.97 -18.85
CA GLN A 141 -23.99 -5.22 -20.08
C GLN A 141 -25.04 -4.13 -19.83
N ALA A 142 -24.60 -2.88 -19.79
CA ALA A 142 -25.48 -1.71 -19.63
C ALA A 142 -26.28 -1.42 -20.91
N PHE A 143 -25.72 -1.68 -22.08
CA PHE A 143 -26.40 -1.51 -23.37
C PHE A 143 -25.78 -2.38 -24.46
N ASN A 144 -26.55 -2.71 -25.50
CA ASN A 144 -26.05 -3.48 -26.63
C ASN A 144 -25.46 -2.56 -27.70
N CYS A 145 -24.17 -2.71 -27.97
CA CYS A 145 -23.49 -1.94 -29.03
C CYS A 145 -23.65 -2.52 -30.42
N ALA A 146 -24.24 -3.71 -30.56
CA ALA A 146 -24.74 -4.21 -31.84
C ALA A 146 -26.10 -3.59 -32.20
N ALA A 147 -26.33 -2.32 -31.81
CA ALA A 147 -27.45 -1.57 -32.35
C ALA A 147 -27.27 -1.57 -33.88
N PRO A 148 -28.25 -2.06 -34.67
CA PRO A 148 -28.17 -1.92 -36.10
C PRO A 148 -28.03 -0.44 -36.39
N THR A 149 -27.00 -0.06 -37.17
CA THR A 149 -26.96 1.25 -37.83
C THR A 149 -28.38 1.47 -38.36
N PRO A 150 -29.11 2.52 -37.92
CA PRO A 150 -30.38 2.84 -38.53
C PRO A 150 -30.09 2.93 -40.03
N ALA A 151 -30.66 2.02 -40.82
CA ALA A 151 -30.58 2.14 -42.26
C ALA A 151 -30.94 3.58 -42.59
N ALA A 152 -30.10 4.30 -43.33
CA ALA A 152 -30.32 5.68 -43.72
C ALA A 152 -31.71 5.77 -44.36
N GLY A 153 -32.69 6.15 -43.55
CA GLY A 153 -34.08 5.75 -43.73
C GLY A 153 -34.97 6.40 -42.69
N VAL A 154 -34.57 7.57 -42.22
CA VAL A 154 -35.51 8.61 -41.83
C VAL A 154 -35.21 9.75 -42.79
N ALA A 155 -36.07 9.90 -43.79
CA ALA A 155 -36.13 11.12 -44.57
C ALA A 155 -36.01 12.31 -43.61
N ALA A 156 -35.17 13.28 -43.96
CA ALA A 156 -35.20 14.58 -43.31
C ALA A 156 -36.67 14.99 -43.12
N PRO A 157 -37.12 15.40 -41.92
CA PRO A 157 -38.48 15.89 -41.77
C PRO A 157 -38.65 17.01 -42.78
N ALA A 158 -39.53 16.79 -43.77
CA ALA A 158 -39.86 17.79 -44.76
C ALA A 158 -40.25 19.05 -43.99
N ALA A 159 -39.55 20.15 -44.27
CA ALA A 159 -39.84 21.45 -43.69
C ALA A 159 -41.35 21.67 -43.77
N THR A 160 -41.99 21.78 -42.60
CA THR A 160 -43.41 22.04 -42.49
C THR A 160 -43.71 23.31 -43.29
N ALA A 161 -44.57 23.20 -44.30
CA ALA A 161 -44.97 24.34 -45.10
C ALA A 161 -45.44 25.47 -44.17
N THR A 162 -44.82 26.64 -44.30
CA THR A 162 -45.25 27.90 -43.69
C THR A 162 -46.76 28.08 -43.94
N PRO A 163 -47.60 28.31 -42.92
CA PRO A 163 -49.01 28.60 -43.17
C PRO A 163 -49.10 29.92 -43.94
N THR A 164 -49.69 29.85 -45.14
CA THR A 164 -50.06 31.01 -45.95
C THR A 164 -50.93 31.97 -45.11
N PRO A 165 -50.60 33.27 -44.98
CA PRO A 165 -51.44 34.20 -44.26
C PRO A 165 -52.78 34.36 -44.99
N THR A 166 -53.88 34.13 -44.27
CA THR A 166 -55.26 34.38 -44.70
C THR A 166 -55.42 35.83 -45.19
N PRO A 167 -55.98 36.09 -46.39
CA PRO A 167 -56.21 37.46 -46.84
C PRO A 167 -57.27 38.15 -45.96
N THR A 168 -56.91 39.32 -45.43
CA THR A 168 -57.81 40.21 -44.70
C THR A 168 -58.96 40.68 -45.61
N PRO A 169 -60.24 40.57 -45.22
CA PRO A 169 -61.34 41.10 -46.03
C PRO A 169 -61.29 42.64 -46.04
N THR A 170 -61.08 43.21 -47.22
CA THR A 170 -61.19 44.65 -47.49
C THR A 170 -62.60 45.13 -47.18
N ARG A 171 -62.73 46.09 -46.26
CA ARG A 171 -64.01 46.77 -46.01
C ARG A 171 -64.40 47.63 -47.21
N THR A 172 -65.56 47.37 -47.78
CA THR A 172 -66.21 48.20 -48.81
C THR A 172 -66.51 49.60 -48.26
N PRO A 173 -66.14 50.70 -48.94
CA PRO A 173 -66.53 52.04 -48.51
C PRO A 173 -68.00 52.31 -48.83
N THR A 174 -68.72 52.82 -47.83
CA THR A 174 -70.09 53.36 -47.94
C THR A 174 -70.09 54.63 -48.82
N PRO A 175 -70.94 54.76 -49.85
CA PRO A 175 -71.07 56.02 -50.57
C PRO A 175 -71.84 57.06 -49.76
N SER A 176 -71.34 58.29 -49.80
CA SER A 176 -71.92 59.49 -49.19
C SER A 176 -73.01 60.09 -50.11
N PRO A 177 -74.19 60.47 -49.58
CA PRO A 177 -75.24 61.07 -50.40
C PRO A 177 -75.05 62.59 -50.57
N THR A 178 -75.32 63.06 -51.79
CA THR A 178 -75.51 64.47 -52.17
C THR A 178 -76.93 64.93 -51.87
#